data_AF-A0AAE7TJS5-F1
#
_entry.id   AF-A0AAE7TJS5-F1
#
_cell.length_a   1.000
_cell.length_b   1.000
_cell.length_c   1.000
_cell.angle_alpha   90.00
_cell.angle_beta   90.00
_cell.angle_gamma   90.00
#
_symmetry.space_group_name_H-M   'P 1'
#
loop_
_entity.id
_entity.type
_entity.pdbx_description
1 polymer ?
#
loop_
_entity_poly.entity_id
_entity_poly.type
_entity_poly.pdbx_seq_one_letter_code
_entity_poly.pdbx_strand_id
1 'polypeptide(L)'
;MRKLTAALCALAFLTTGAQAQTIKDFLATVMQKWTAPFEPFQLIGNVYYVGTDGIAVYVIKTSQGLILMDTAMPQSTGMIKDNIAKLGLKVADIKIILNTHAHLDHTGGFAEIKKETGAQLIAGERDKPLLEGGYYPGDEKNADLSFPAVKVDRTVKEDDKVTLGDTTLTAHATPGHSPGCTSWEMTVKDGNQDRDVLFFCSGTVALNRLVGQPTYPGIVDDYRATYAKVKAMKIDVLLGPHPEVYGMQAKRAEMKDGAPNPFVKPGELTTYATGLSEDFDKQLAKQTAALEKK
;
A
#
# COMPACT_ATOMS: atom_id res chain seq x y z
N MET A 1 9.96 32.30 -17.05
CA MET A 1 9.19 31.09 -17.42
C MET A 1 10.08 29.86 -17.26
N ARG A 2 10.14 29.30 -16.06
CA ARG A 2 10.90 28.06 -15.79
C ARG A 2 9.97 26.89 -16.08
N LYS A 3 10.34 26.06 -17.06
CA LYS A 3 9.63 24.82 -17.40
C LYS A 3 9.74 23.88 -16.20
N LEU A 4 8.62 23.52 -15.59
CA LEU A 4 8.53 22.38 -14.68
C LEU A 4 8.77 21.12 -15.51
N THR A 5 9.92 20.49 -15.35
CA THR A 5 10.15 19.11 -15.80
C THR A 5 9.43 18.21 -14.80
N ALA A 6 8.26 17.69 -15.19
CA ALA A 6 7.61 16.60 -14.48
C ALA A 6 8.56 15.39 -14.56
N ALA A 7 9.11 14.98 -13.41
CA ALA A 7 9.82 13.72 -13.30
C ALA A 7 8.78 12.59 -13.43
N LEU A 8 8.61 12.08 -14.66
CA LEU A 8 7.96 10.80 -14.91
C LEU A 8 8.79 9.75 -14.16
N CYS A 9 8.27 9.24 -13.04
CA CYS A 9 8.89 8.11 -12.36
C CYS A 9 8.78 6.90 -13.28
N ALA A 10 9.93 6.48 -13.82
CA ALA A 10 10.05 5.23 -14.55
C ALA A 10 9.89 4.07 -13.56
N LEU A 11 8.68 3.54 -13.43
CA LEU A 11 8.56 2.12 -13.09
C LEU A 11 9.11 1.32 -14.29
N ALA A 12 10.01 0.39 -13.99
CA ALA A 12 10.84 -0.31 -14.96
C ALA A 12 10.04 -0.85 -16.15
N PHE A 13 10.44 -0.42 -17.35
CA PHE A 13 10.04 -1.06 -18.60
C PHE A 13 10.72 -2.44 -18.69
N LEU A 14 10.00 -3.51 -18.39
CA LEU A 14 10.46 -4.86 -18.70
C LEU A 14 10.24 -5.13 -20.21
N THR A 15 11.35 -5.06 -20.96
CA THR A 15 11.46 -5.54 -22.34
C THR A 15 11.94 -7.00 -22.36
N THR A 16 11.09 -7.85 -22.95
CA THR A 16 11.36 -9.11 -23.68
C THR A 16 12.03 -10.31 -23.00
N GLY A 17 11.33 -11.47 -23.08
CA GLY A 17 11.94 -12.79 -23.30
C GLY A 17 12.07 -13.71 -22.08
N ALA A 18 11.62 -14.96 -22.22
CA ALA A 18 11.72 -16.07 -21.25
C ALA A 18 10.91 -15.91 -19.94
N GLN A 19 9.80 -16.63 -19.88
CA GLN A 19 8.76 -16.59 -18.84
C GLN A 19 9.21 -17.02 -17.41
N ALA A 20 10.51 -17.30 -17.20
CA ALA A 20 11.09 -17.68 -15.91
C ALA A 20 12.15 -16.69 -15.38
N GLN A 21 12.58 -15.70 -16.17
CA GLN A 21 13.57 -14.70 -15.76
C GLN A 21 12.94 -13.42 -15.16
N THR A 22 11.64 -13.18 -15.33
CA THR A 22 11.05 -11.84 -15.08
C THR A 22 10.71 -11.52 -13.62
N ILE A 23 10.26 -12.48 -12.79
CA ILE A 23 9.89 -12.20 -11.39
C ILE A 23 11.14 -12.07 -10.51
N LYS A 24 12.13 -12.95 -10.70
CA LYS A 24 13.39 -12.89 -9.98
C LYS A 24 14.16 -11.60 -10.27
N ASP A 25 14.16 -11.15 -11.53
CA ASP A 25 14.79 -9.88 -11.93
C ASP A 25 14.01 -8.67 -11.41
N PHE A 26 12.67 -8.73 -11.41
CA PHE A 26 11.84 -7.72 -10.75
C PHE A 26 12.20 -7.62 -9.26
N LEU A 27 12.16 -8.74 -8.54
CA LEU A 27 12.53 -8.80 -7.12
C LEU A 27 13.94 -8.27 -6.91
N ALA A 28 14.94 -8.72 -7.66
CA ALA A 28 16.32 -8.25 -7.53
C ALA A 28 16.45 -6.73 -7.72
N THR A 29 15.66 -6.15 -8.63
CA THR A 29 15.66 -4.71 -8.91
C THR A 29 15.00 -3.92 -7.78
N VAL A 30 13.84 -4.35 -7.30
CA VAL A 30 13.07 -3.59 -6.29
C VAL A 30 13.62 -3.82 -4.88
N MET A 31 14.19 -4.99 -4.60
CA MET A 31 14.70 -5.40 -3.29
C MET A 31 15.72 -4.41 -2.70
N GLN A 32 16.60 -3.86 -3.53
CA GLN A 32 17.59 -2.88 -3.06
C GLN A 32 16.92 -1.68 -2.39
N LYS A 33 15.85 -1.14 -3.00
CA LYS A 33 15.12 0.01 -2.48
C LYS A 33 14.14 -0.39 -1.38
N TRP A 34 13.44 -1.51 -1.56
CA TRP A 34 12.44 -2.02 -0.62
C TRP A 34 13.02 -2.37 0.74
N THR A 35 14.30 -2.74 0.82
CA THR A 35 14.99 -2.97 2.10
C THR A 35 15.95 -1.86 2.51
N ALA A 36 16.06 -0.78 1.72
CA ALA A 36 16.90 0.36 2.10
C ALA A 36 16.25 1.15 3.24
N PRO A 37 17.02 1.58 4.25
CA PRO A 37 16.48 2.32 5.37
C PRO A 37 15.98 3.71 4.94
N PHE A 38 14.93 4.18 5.61
CA PHE A 38 14.49 5.57 5.58
C PHE A 38 14.23 6.02 7.02
N GLU A 39 14.62 7.25 7.38
CA GLU A 39 14.44 7.73 8.76
C GLU A 39 12.95 7.97 9.05
N PRO A 40 12.38 7.38 10.11
CA PRO A 40 10.97 7.51 10.44
C PRO A 40 10.65 8.94 10.90
N PHE A 41 9.41 9.38 10.67
CA PHE A 41 9.00 10.75 10.97
C PHE A 41 7.49 10.86 11.20
N GLN A 42 7.07 11.92 11.92
CA GLN A 42 5.67 12.31 12.00
C GLN A 42 5.24 12.95 10.67
N LEU A 43 4.30 12.33 9.96
CA LEU A 43 3.87 12.75 8.63
C LEU A 43 2.82 13.85 8.71
N ILE A 44 1.72 13.59 9.42
CA ILE A 44 0.64 14.54 9.67
C ILE A 44 -0.21 14.07 10.86
N GLY A 45 -0.66 15.00 11.70
CA GLY A 45 -1.50 14.67 12.86
C GLY A 45 -0.92 13.54 13.71
N ASN A 46 -1.66 12.44 13.85
CA ASN A 46 -1.26 11.24 14.58
C ASN A 46 -0.71 10.11 13.68
N VAL A 47 -0.39 10.39 12.42
CA VAL A 47 0.17 9.44 11.45
C VAL A 47 1.68 9.58 11.35
N TYR A 48 2.40 8.48 11.53
CA TYR A 48 3.85 8.40 11.52
C TYR A 48 4.32 7.43 10.44
N TYR A 49 5.30 7.84 9.63
CA TYR A 49 5.96 6.96 8.68
C TYR A 49 7.05 6.16 9.40
N VAL A 50 7.01 4.84 9.28
CA VAL A 50 7.99 3.89 9.85
C VAL A 50 8.50 2.87 8.82
N GLY A 51 8.19 3.09 7.54
CA GLY A 51 8.58 2.23 6.43
C GLY A 51 10.06 2.30 6.04
N THR A 52 10.36 1.69 4.92
CA THR A 52 11.69 1.72 4.26
C THR A 52 11.74 2.83 3.21
N ASP A 53 12.79 2.91 2.39
CA ASP A 53 12.82 3.87 1.26
C ASP A 53 11.87 3.46 0.11
N GLY A 54 11.46 2.19 0.06
CA GLY A 54 10.66 1.65 -1.04
C GLY A 54 9.33 1.01 -0.64
N ILE A 55 9.07 0.80 0.65
CA ILE A 55 7.79 0.28 1.16
C ILE A 55 7.34 1.19 2.30
N ALA A 56 6.13 1.72 2.17
CA ALA A 56 5.55 2.59 3.16
C ALA A 56 4.83 1.77 4.23
N VAL A 57 5.17 2.05 5.49
CA VAL A 57 4.52 1.48 6.66
C VAL A 57 4.19 2.62 7.60
N TYR A 58 3.03 2.57 8.24
CA TYR A 58 2.59 3.64 9.11
C TYR A 58 2.19 3.16 10.50
N VAL A 59 2.48 3.98 11.50
CA VAL A 59 1.84 3.88 12.80
C VAL A 59 0.85 5.04 12.95
N ILE A 60 -0.36 4.71 13.39
CA ILE A 60 -1.38 5.68 13.75
C ILE A 60 -1.53 5.62 15.27
N LYS A 61 -1.18 6.73 15.93
CA LYS A 61 -1.22 6.84 17.39
C LYS A 61 -2.63 7.21 17.84
N THR A 62 -3.20 6.43 18.74
CA THR A 62 -4.54 6.67 19.29
C THR A 62 -4.47 6.86 20.81
N SER A 63 -5.57 7.28 21.43
CA SER A 63 -5.69 7.33 22.88
C SER A 63 -5.67 5.96 23.59
N GLN A 64 -5.82 4.85 22.86
CA GLN A 64 -5.91 3.49 23.43
C GLN A 64 -4.86 2.51 22.87
N GLY A 65 -3.81 3.02 22.25
CA GLY A 65 -2.72 2.22 21.68
C GLY A 65 -2.41 2.61 20.24
N LEU A 66 -1.75 1.71 19.52
CA LEU A 66 -1.30 1.95 18.17
C LEU A 66 -2.08 1.09 17.17
N ILE A 67 -2.37 1.67 16.01
CA ILE A 67 -2.75 0.94 14.81
C ILE A 67 -1.52 0.90 13.91
N LEU A 68 -1.13 -0.30 13.47
CA LEU A 68 -0.12 -0.49 12.44
C LEU A 68 -0.82 -0.64 11.09
N MET A 69 -0.46 0.18 10.10
CA MET A 69 -0.92 0.06 8.72
C MET A 69 0.19 -0.59 7.88
N ASP A 70 -0.08 -1.81 7.43
CA ASP A 70 0.84 -2.69 6.70
C ASP A 70 2.14 -3.03 7.46
N THR A 71 2.97 -3.84 6.82
CA THR A 71 4.36 -4.12 7.19
C THR A 71 5.24 -3.99 5.95
N ALA A 72 6.42 -4.61 5.95
CA ALA A 72 7.31 -4.64 4.81
C ALA A 72 7.55 -6.11 4.39
N MET A 73 8.60 -6.33 3.58
CA MET A 73 9.10 -7.67 3.27
C MET A 73 9.33 -8.51 4.55
N PRO A 74 9.21 -9.85 4.49
CA PRO A 74 9.39 -10.72 5.66
C PRO A 74 10.70 -10.47 6.44
N GLN A 75 11.81 -10.31 5.72
CA GLN A 75 13.15 -10.03 6.26
C GLN A 75 13.31 -8.61 6.82
N SER A 76 12.37 -7.70 6.58
CA SER A 76 12.43 -6.30 7.01
C SER A 76 11.65 -6.04 8.30
N THR A 77 10.99 -7.04 8.89
CA THR A 77 10.20 -6.89 10.13
C THR A 77 11.00 -6.25 11.27
N GLY A 78 12.26 -6.66 11.46
CA GLY A 78 13.15 -6.05 12.46
C GLY A 78 13.35 -4.54 12.24
N MET A 79 13.61 -4.12 11.00
CA MET A 79 13.79 -2.71 10.65
C MET A 79 12.54 -1.87 10.94
N ILE A 80 11.34 -2.41 10.66
CA ILE A 80 10.09 -1.72 10.98
C ILE A 80 9.93 -1.57 12.50
N LYS A 81 10.20 -2.62 13.28
CA LYS A 81 10.17 -2.53 14.76
C LYS A 81 11.15 -1.49 15.30
N ASP A 82 12.36 -1.43 14.74
CA ASP A 82 13.36 -0.44 15.10
C ASP A 82 12.92 0.99 14.75
N ASN A 83 12.32 1.20 13.57
CA ASN A 83 11.78 2.50 13.16
C ASN A 83 10.63 2.97 14.06
N ILE A 84 9.76 2.06 14.51
CA ILE A 84 8.73 2.36 15.52
C ILE A 84 9.40 2.83 16.82
N ALA A 85 10.44 2.11 17.28
CA ALA A 85 11.17 2.44 18.50
C ALA A 85 11.93 3.78 18.42
N LYS A 86 12.49 4.15 17.26
CA LYS A 86 13.15 5.45 17.02
C LYS A 86 12.23 6.64 17.27
N LEU A 87 10.91 6.48 17.08
CA LEU A 87 9.91 7.50 17.37
C LEU A 87 9.44 7.51 18.84
N GLY A 88 10.05 6.69 19.71
CA GLY A 88 9.63 6.51 21.09
C GLY A 88 8.31 5.75 21.26
N LEU A 89 7.82 5.11 20.20
CA LEU A 89 6.64 4.26 20.21
C LEU A 89 7.04 2.82 20.54
N LYS A 90 6.11 2.02 21.07
CA LYS A 90 6.38 0.63 21.47
C LYS A 90 5.58 -0.33 20.61
N VAL A 91 6.25 -1.34 20.04
CA VAL A 91 5.60 -2.42 19.30
C VAL A 91 4.51 -3.11 20.14
N ALA A 92 4.75 -3.31 21.44
CA ALA A 92 3.78 -3.89 22.38
C ALA A 92 2.47 -3.08 22.55
N ASP A 93 2.46 -1.80 22.16
CA ASP A 93 1.27 -0.95 22.22
C ASP A 93 0.39 -1.09 20.97
N ILE A 94 0.81 -1.86 19.95
CA ILE A 94 -0.01 -2.17 18.77
C ILE A 94 -1.19 -3.05 19.18
N LYS A 95 -2.40 -2.59 18.87
CA LYS A 95 -3.67 -3.31 19.16
C LYS A 95 -4.38 -3.76 17.89
N ILE A 96 -4.19 -3.04 16.80
CA ILE A 96 -4.77 -3.35 15.49
C ILE A 96 -3.67 -3.31 14.44
N ILE A 97 -3.68 -4.30 13.55
CA ILE A 97 -2.93 -4.31 12.31
C ILE A 97 -3.97 -4.20 11.18
N LEU A 98 -3.86 -3.16 10.36
CA LEU A 98 -4.64 -2.98 9.15
C LEU A 98 -3.80 -3.37 7.95
N ASN A 99 -4.44 -3.91 6.93
CA ASN A 99 -3.81 -4.22 5.66
C ASN A 99 -4.47 -3.45 4.51
N THR A 100 -3.64 -2.91 3.62
CA THR A 100 -4.10 -2.40 2.33
C THR A 100 -4.40 -3.54 1.36
N HIS A 101 -3.44 -4.44 1.13
CA HIS A 101 -3.61 -5.61 0.28
C HIS A 101 -2.63 -6.76 0.60
N ALA A 102 -3.00 -7.98 0.22
CA ALA A 102 -2.31 -9.20 0.64
C ALA A 102 -1.14 -9.65 -0.26
N HIS A 103 -0.11 -8.81 -0.43
CA HIS A 103 1.17 -9.19 -1.05
C HIS A 103 2.32 -9.17 -0.04
N LEU A 104 3.35 -10.01 -0.27
CA LEU A 104 4.44 -10.27 0.68
C LEU A 104 5.19 -9.02 1.17
N ASP A 105 5.27 -8.00 0.32
CA ASP A 105 5.94 -6.74 0.60
C ASP A 105 5.17 -5.86 1.58
N HIS A 106 3.91 -6.20 1.89
CA HIS A 106 3.10 -5.50 2.89
C HIS A 106 2.64 -6.42 4.03
N THR A 107 2.69 -7.73 3.84
CA THR A 107 2.22 -8.72 4.82
C THR A 107 3.35 -9.44 5.56
N GLY A 108 4.60 -9.27 5.13
CA GLY A 108 5.73 -10.08 5.57
C GLY A 108 5.98 -10.10 7.08
N GLY A 109 5.60 -9.03 7.79
CA GLY A 109 5.75 -8.92 9.24
C GLY A 109 4.50 -9.26 10.05
N PHE A 110 3.35 -9.53 9.42
CA PHE A 110 2.08 -9.67 10.12
C PHE A 110 2.07 -10.82 11.13
N ALA A 111 2.49 -12.03 10.75
CA ALA A 111 2.46 -13.18 11.64
C ALA A 111 3.36 -12.97 12.88
N GLU A 112 4.53 -12.36 12.69
CA GLU A 112 5.48 -12.07 13.77
C GLU A 112 4.93 -11.01 14.72
N ILE A 113 4.55 -9.83 14.21
CA ILE A 113 4.08 -8.71 15.02
C ILE A 113 2.77 -9.09 15.72
N LYS A 114 1.85 -9.78 15.03
CA LYS A 114 0.60 -10.27 15.63
C LYS A 114 0.88 -11.19 16.81
N LYS A 115 1.81 -12.15 16.66
CA LYS A 115 2.19 -13.08 17.73
C LYS A 115 2.86 -12.37 18.92
N GLU A 116 3.71 -11.39 18.65
CA GLU A 116 4.44 -10.62 19.67
C GLU A 116 3.50 -9.72 20.49
N THR A 117 2.46 -9.17 19.87
CA THR A 117 1.62 -8.11 20.45
C THR A 117 0.24 -8.59 20.91
N GLY A 118 -0.27 -9.68 20.34
CA GLY A 118 -1.67 -10.08 20.48
C GLY A 118 -2.65 -9.18 19.74
N ALA A 119 -2.18 -8.32 18.83
CA ALA A 119 -3.02 -7.42 18.04
C ALA A 119 -4.01 -8.18 17.13
N GLN A 120 -5.10 -7.51 16.75
CA GLN A 120 -6.04 -8.04 15.76
C GLN A 120 -5.65 -7.60 14.35
N LEU A 121 -5.55 -8.55 13.42
CA LEU A 121 -5.41 -8.29 11.99
C LEU A 121 -6.80 -8.09 11.36
N ILE A 122 -6.97 -6.96 10.68
CA ILE A 122 -8.20 -6.59 9.98
C ILE A 122 -7.87 -6.28 8.52
N ALA A 123 -8.58 -6.94 7.60
CA ALA A 123 -8.31 -6.86 6.16
C ALA A 123 -9.60 -7.01 5.33
N GLY A 124 -9.55 -6.62 4.06
CA GLY A 124 -10.66 -6.81 3.13
C GLY A 124 -11.05 -8.30 2.98
N GLU A 125 -12.34 -8.58 2.94
CA GLU A 125 -12.84 -9.96 3.00
C GLU A 125 -12.28 -10.90 1.92
N ARG A 126 -12.03 -10.36 0.71
CA ARG A 126 -11.56 -11.14 -0.44
C ARG A 126 -10.06 -11.44 -0.40
N ASP A 127 -9.29 -10.75 0.45
CA ASP A 127 -7.85 -10.99 0.67
C ASP A 127 -7.60 -11.96 1.82
N LYS A 128 -8.63 -12.32 2.61
CA LYS A 128 -8.50 -13.29 3.69
C LYS A 128 -7.87 -14.62 3.24
N PRO A 129 -8.27 -15.26 2.12
CA PRO A 129 -7.65 -16.52 1.71
C PRO A 129 -6.15 -16.39 1.43
N LEU A 130 -5.72 -15.25 0.88
CA LEU A 130 -4.31 -14.96 0.57
C LEU A 130 -3.52 -14.80 1.87
N LEU A 131 -4.04 -14.02 2.83
CA LEU A 131 -3.42 -13.79 4.14
C LEU A 131 -3.29 -15.09 4.94
N GLU A 132 -4.34 -15.91 4.98
CA GLU A 132 -4.36 -17.17 5.72
C GLU A 132 -3.59 -18.30 5.01
N GLY A 133 -3.33 -18.16 3.71
CA GLY A 133 -2.56 -19.11 2.91
C GLY A 133 -1.09 -18.73 2.69
N GLY A 134 -0.73 -17.45 2.78
CA GLY A 134 0.64 -16.96 2.59
C GLY A 134 1.14 -17.03 1.15
N TYR A 135 0.28 -16.76 0.16
CA TYR A 135 0.59 -16.96 -1.27
C TYR A 135 0.14 -15.78 -2.16
N TYR A 136 0.70 -15.71 -3.37
CA TYR A 136 0.29 -14.78 -4.41
C TYR A 136 -0.86 -15.35 -5.27
N PRO A 137 -1.96 -14.64 -5.50
CA PRO A 137 -3.12 -15.16 -6.23
C PRO A 137 -2.76 -15.51 -7.68
N GLY A 138 -3.19 -16.68 -8.16
CA GLY A 138 -2.88 -17.16 -9.50
C GLY A 138 -1.40 -17.51 -9.72
N ASP A 139 -0.57 -17.52 -8.68
CA ASP A 139 0.81 -18.02 -8.68
C ASP A 139 1.16 -18.67 -7.34
N GLU A 140 0.24 -19.51 -6.83
CA GLU A 140 0.22 -19.96 -5.42
C GLU A 140 1.42 -20.82 -5.02
N LYS A 141 2.12 -21.40 -5.99
CA LYS A 141 3.29 -22.27 -5.77
C LYS A 141 4.61 -21.50 -5.79
N ASN A 142 4.59 -20.22 -6.11
CA ASN A 142 5.80 -19.41 -6.21
C ASN A 142 6.29 -18.99 -4.81
N ALA A 143 7.28 -19.73 -4.30
CA ALA A 143 7.84 -19.50 -2.98
C ALA A 143 8.50 -18.12 -2.82
N ASP A 144 9.00 -17.52 -3.92
CA ASP A 144 9.63 -16.20 -3.88
C ASP A 144 8.61 -15.07 -3.63
N LEU A 145 7.32 -15.34 -3.82
CA LEU A 145 6.21 -14.43 -3.53
C LEU A 145 5.41 -14.82 -2.27
N SER A 146 5.83 -15.89 -1.59
CA SER A 146 5.17 -16.37 -0.38
C SER A 146 5.55 -15.54 0.85
N PHE A 147 4.70 -15.58 1.87
CA PHE A 147 4.92 -14.91 3.14
C PHE A 147 4.36 -15.75 4.30
N PRO A 148 4.78 -15.50 5.55
CA PRO A 148 4.23 -16.21 6.71
C PRO A 148 2.72 -16.02 6.82
N ALA A 149 1.97 -17.10 6.65
CA ALA A 149 0.52 -17.10 6.76
C ALA A 149 0.04 -16.54 8.12
N VAL A 150 -1.04 -15.77 8.09
CA VAL A 150 -1.57 -15.07 9.27
C VAL A 150 -3.10 -15.10 9.26
N LYS A 151 -3.69 -15.41 10.42
CA LYS A 151 -5.15 -15.42 10.58
C LYS A 151 -5.71 -14.01 10.56
N VAL A 152 -6.83 -13.81 9.85
CA VAL A 152 -7.58 -12.55 9.87
C VAL A 152 -8.63 -12.63 10.98
N ASP A 153 -8.58 -11.71 11.95
CA ASP A 153 -9.50 -11.70 13.09
C ASP A 153 -10.83 -11.02 12.74
N ARG A 154 -10.79 -10.03 11.84
CA ARG A 154 -11.96 -9.36 11.31
C ARG A 154 -11.79 -9.08 9.82
N THR A 155 -12.77 -9.47 9.02
CA THR A 155 -12.87 -9.02 7.63
C THR A 155 -13.69 -7.75 7.54
N VAL A 156 -13.36 -6.87 6.59
CA VAL A 156 -14.13 -5.65 6.31
C VAL A 156 -14.64 -5.61 4.87
N LYS A 157 -15.69 -4.83 4.68
CA LYS A 157 -16.31 -4.44 3.40
C LYS A 157 -16.30 -2.91 3.25
N GLU A 158 -16.81 -2.43 2.13
CA GLU A 158 -17.08 -0.99 1.92
C GLU A 158 -17.84 -0.39 3.12
N ASP A 159 -17.43 0.79 3.54
CA ASP A 159 -18.00 1.62 4.61
C ASP A 159 -17.88 1.05 6.04
N ASP A 160 -17.27 -0.13 6.22
CA ASP A 160 -17.01 -0.66 7.56
C ASP A 160 -16.04 0.24 8.33
N LYS A 161 -16.36 0.48 9.61
CA LYS A 161 -15.54 1.31 10.49
C LYS A 161 -14.68 0.47 11.43
N VAL A 162 -13.43 0.89 11.60
CA VAL A 162 -12.49 0.37 12.58
C VAL A 162 -12.08 1.48 13.52
N THR A 163 -12.38 1.33 14.81
CA THR A 163 -12.12 2.34 15.84
C THR A 163 -11.19 1.78 16.91
N LEU A 164 -10.19 2.57 17.29
CA LEU A 164 -9.37 2.35 18.48
C LEU A 164 -9.25 3.68 19.22
N GLY A 165 -9.79 3.76 20.43
CA GLY A 165 -9.82 5.01 21.20
C GLY A 165 -10.52 6.15 20.45
N ASP A 166 -9.78 7.22 20.22
CA ASP A 166 -10.22 8.47 19.58
C ASP A 166 -10.08 8.48 18.05
N THR A 167 -9.60 7.39 17.46
CA THR A 167 -9.31 7.30 16.02
C THR A 167 -10.22 6.28 15.36
N THR A 168 -10.83 6.67 14.23
CA THR A 168 -11.65 5.78 13.40
C THR A 168 -11.15 5.83 11.96
N LEU A 169 -11.01 4.66 11.33
CA LEU A 169 -10.79 4.51 9.90
C LEU A 169 -12.01 3.87 9.24
N THR A 170 -12.34 4.30 8.03
CA THR A 170 -13.38 3.72 7.18
C THR A 170 -12.73 2.90 6.07
N ALA A 171 -13.19 1.67 5.88
CA ALA A 171 -12.74 0.80 4.81
C ALA A 171 -13.46 1.15 3.48
N HIS A 172 -12.69 1.25 2.40
CA HIS A 172 -13.22 1.37 1.05
C HIS A 172 -12.72 0.19 0.21
N ALA A 173 -13.65 -0.56 -0.38
CA ALA A 173 -13.33 -1.61 -1.32
C ALA A 173 -12.81 -0.97 -2.61
N THR A 174 -11.54 -1.19 -2.90
CA THR A 174 -10.83 -0.70 -4.09
C THR A 174 -10.08 -1.86 -4.76
N PRO A 175 -10.78 -2.94 -5.16
CA PRO A 175 -10.16 -4.15 -5.71
C PRO A 175 -9.47 -3.89 -7.06
N GLY A 176 -8.65 -4.84 -7.48
CA GLY A 176 -7.88 -4.74 -8.73
C GLY A 176 -6.50 -5.31 -8.50
N HIS A 177 -5.68 -4.55 -7.78
CA HIS A 177 -4.31 -4.93 -7.42
C HIS A 177 -4.24 -6.25 -6.64
N SER A 178 -5.16 -6.43 -5.70
CA SER A 178 -5.56 -7.71 -5.12
C SER A 178 -7.10 -7.80 -5.13
N PRO A 179 -7.70 -8.98 -4.95
CA PRO A 179 -9.16 -9.11 -4.93
C PRO A 179 -9.81 -8.42 -3.72
N GLY A 180 -9.11 -8.30 -2.59
CA GLY A 180 -9.57 -7.66 -1.35
C GLY A 180 -8.89 -6.33 -1.01
N CYS A 181 -8.25 -5.69 -1.99
CA CYS A 181 -7.54 -4.43 -1.82
C CYS A 181 -8.46 -3.38 -1.18
N THR A 182 -8.09 -2.89 -0.01
CA THR A 182 -8.88 -2.01 0.85
C THR A 182 -8.14 -0.71 1.09
N SER A 183 -8.69 0.39 0.60
CA SER A 183 -8.19 1.72 0.92
C SER A 183 -8.80 2.20 2.23
N TRP A 184 -8.01 2.82 3.10
CA TRP A 184 -8.48 3.25 4.43
C TRP A 184 -8.55 4.77 4.52
N GLU A 185 -9.72 5.30 4.86
CA GLU A 185 -9.93 6.73 5.06
C GLU A 185 -9.93 7.08 6.55
N MET A 186 -9.30 8.19 6.93
CA MET A 186 -9.40 8.77 8.27
C MET A 186 -9.29 10.29 8.24
N THR A 187 -9.81 10.95 9.26
CA THR A 187 -9.63 12.40 9.44
C THR A 187 -8.49 12.68 10.41
N VAL A 188 -7.61 13.61 10.06
CA VAL A 188 -6.53 14.12 10.92
C VAL A 188 -6.65 15.63 11.14
N LYS A 189 -6.01 16.14 12.18
CA LYS A 189 -5.83 17.58 12.39
C LYS A 189 -4.56 18.09 11.71
N ASP A 190 -4.69 19.17 10.94
CA ASP A 190 -3.61 20.02 10.47
C ASP A 190 -3.80 21.43 11.05
N GLY A 191 -3.16 21.69 12.19
CA GLY A 191 -3.55 22.80 13.07
C GLY A 191 -5.00 22.66 13.52
N ASN A 192 -5.84 23.65 13.21
CA ASN A 192 -7.27 23.62 13.55
C ASN A 192 -8.15 23.01 12.46
N GLN A 193 -7.60 22.71 11.28
CA GLN A 193 -8.37 22.18 10.14
C GLN A 193 -8.43 20.66 10.18
N ASP A 194 -9.58 20.12 9.82
CA ASP A 194 -9.74 18.69 9.54
C ASP A 194 -9.26 18.42 8.11
N ARG A 195 -8.55 17.30 7.94
CA ARG A 195 -8.04 16.82 6.66
C ARG A 195 -8.38 15.36 6.48
N ASP A 196 -8.95 15.01 5.34
CA ASP A 196 -9.25 13.63 5.00
C ASP A 196 -8.03 12.96 4.34
N VAL A 197 -7.57 11.88 4.97
CA VAL A 197 -6.41 11.08 4.58
C VAL A 197 -6.90 9.77 3.99
N LEU A 198 -6.35 9.38 2.83
CA LEU A 198 -6.57 8.04 2.26
C LEU A 198 -5.26 7.27 2.20
N PHE A 199 -5.18 6.15 2.90
CA PHE A 199 -4.20 5.10 2.65
C PHE A 199 -4.69 4.30 1.44
N PHE A 200 -4.39 4.77 0.23
CA PHE A 200 -4.83 4.13 -1.01
C PHE A 200 -4.13 2.79 -1.18
N CYS A 201 -4.89 1.72 -1.48
CA CYS A 201 -4.38 0.36 -1.34
C CYS A 201 -3.39 -0.10 -2.42
N SER A 202 -3.14 0.70 -3.46
CA SER A 202 -2.49 0.39 -4.74
C SER A 202 -3.49 0.22 -5.88
N GLY A 203 -3.03 0.48 -7.10
CA GLY A 203 -3.79 0.30 -8.33
C GLY A 203 -2.91 0.06 -9.55
N THR A 204 -1.65 -0.35 -9.32
CA THR A 204 -0.72 -0.74 -10.39
C THR A 204 -1.05 -2.14 -10.88
N VAL A 205 -0.80 -2.43 -12.16
CA VAL A 205 -0.93 -3.80 -12.68
C VAL A 205 0.14 -4.72 -12.08
N ALA A 206 1.37 -4.22 -11.94
CA ALA A 206 2.51 -4.95 -11.37
C ALA A 206 2.65 -6.36 -12.00
N LEU A 207 2.64 -7.41 -11.18
CA LEU A 207 2.78 -8.81 -11.62
C LEU A 207 1.46 -9.47 -12.05
N ASN A 208 0.33 -8.76 -11.96
CA ASN A 208 -0.97 -9.34 -12.27
C ASN A 208 -1.13 -9.66 -13.76
N ARG A 209 -1.77 -10.80 -14.02
CA ARG A 209 -2.26 -11.18 -15.34
C ARG A 209 -3.69 -10.66 -15.49
N LEU A 210 -3.92 -9.86 -16.52
CA LEU A 210 -5.23 -9.25 -16.81
C LEU A 210 -6.06 -10.10 -17.77
N VAL A 211 -5.42 -10.87 -18.64
CA VAL A 211 -6.06 -11.66 -19.72
C VAL A 211 -5.45 -13.05 -19.85
N GLY A 212 -6.13 -13.93 -20.59
CA GLY A 212 -5.72 -15.33 -20.80
C GLY A 212 -6.05 -16.19 -19.60
N GLN A 213 -5.16 -16.23 -18.61
CA GLN A 213 -5.42 -16.80 -17.29
C GLN A 213 -5.30 -15.69 -16.24
N PRO A 214 -6.34 -14.83 -16.10
CA PRO A 214 -6.29 -13.70 -15.20
C PRO A 214 -5.92 -14.12 -13.77
N THR A 215 -5.22 -13.27 -13.03
CA THR A 215 -4.81 -13.54 -11.64
C THR A 215 -6.01 -13.94 -10.77
N TYR A 216 -7.15 -13.29 -10.96
CA TYR A 216 -8.45 -13.74 -10.44
C TYR A 216 -9.59 -13.32 -11.37
N PRO A 217 -10.76 -14.00 -11.33
CA PRO A 217 -11.91 -13.64 -12.15
C PRO A 217 -12.44 -12.24 -11.83
N GLY A 218 -12.64 -11.41 -12.86
CA GLY A 218 -13.18 -10.05 -12.71
C GLY A 218 -12.14 -8.94 -12.47
N ILE A 219 -10.84 -9.27 -12.42
CA ILE A 219 -9.76 -8.31 -12.13
C ILE A 219 -9.79 -7.03 -12.98
N VAL A 220 -10.12 -7.14 -14.27
CA VAL A 220 -10.17 -5.98 -15.19
C VAL A 220 -11.28 -5.01 -14.80
N ASP A 221 -12.46 -5.52 -14.46
CA ASP A 221 -13.60 -4.70 -14.07
C ASP A 221 -13.35 -4.05 -12.71
N ASP A 222 -12.75 -4.80 -11.77
CA ASP A 222 -12.35 -4.32 -10.45
C ASP A 222 -11.37 -3.12 -10.56
N TYR A 223 -10.32 -3.22 -11.39
CA TYR A 223 -9.42 -2.08 -11.63
C TYR A 223 -10.16 -0.85 -12.17
N ARG A 224 -11.01 -1.01 -13.19
CA ARG A 224 -11.75 0.11 -13.79
C ARG A 224 -12.70 0.76 -12.80
N ALA A 225 -13.41 -0.04 -12.01
CA ALA A 225 -14.28 0.45 -10.95
C ALA A 225 -13.49 1.21 -9.88
N THR A 226 -12.34 0.69 -9.47
CA THR A 226 -11.44 1.35 -8.50
C THR A 226 -10.96 2.69 -9.01
N TYR A 227 -10.47 2.79 -10.25
CA TYR A 227 -10.02 4.08 -10.80
C TYR A 227 -11.14 5.12 -10.85
N ALA A 228 -12.36 4.70 -11.24
CA ALA A 228 -13.51 5.59 -11.24
C ALA A 228 -13.89 6.05 -9.83
N LYS A 229 -13.93 5.13 -8.86
CA LYS A 229 -14.24 5.39 -7.46
C LYS A 229 -13.26 6.39 -6.86
N VAL A 230 -11.96 6.13 -6.92
CA VAL A 230 -10.97 6.97 -6.24
C VAL A 230 -10.82 8.35 -6.88
N LYS A 231 -11.10 8.50 -8.18
CA LYS A 231 -11.17 9.82 -8.84
C LYS A 231 -12.31 10.69 -8.30
N ALA A 232 -13.38 10.08 -7.77
CA ALA A 232 -14.54 10.76 -7.23
C ALA A 232 -14.43 11.07 -5.72
N MET A 233 -13.42 10.51 -5.02
CA MET A 233 -13.21 10.76 -3.60
C MET A 233 -12.62 12.15 -3.35
N LYS A 234 -13.02 12.77 -2.24
CA LYS A 234 -12.51 14.08 -1.80
C LYS A 234 -11.45 13.86 -0.73
N ILE A 235 -10.21 13.69 -1.15
CA ILE A 235 -9.08 13.41 -0.26
C ILE A 235 -8.12 14.58 -0.26
N ASP A 236 -7.75 15.05 0.93
CA ASP A 236 -6.74 16.09 1.13
C ASP A 236 -5.33 15.54 1.11
N VAL A 237 -5.12 14.34 1.66
CA VAL A 237 -3.81 13.72 1.84
C VAL A 237 -3.81 12.31 1.25
N LEU A 238 -3.11 12.14 0.12
CA LEU A 238 -2.86 10.82 -0.47
C LEU A 238 -1.68 10.15 0.23
N LEU A 239 -1.90 8.96 0.75
CA LEU A 239 -0.90 8.00 1.19
C LEU A 239 -1.06 6.67 0.42
N GLY A 240 -0.13 5.75 0.59
CA GLY A 240 -0.22 4.42 -0.02
C GLY A 240 0.90 3.50 0.42
N PRO A 241 0.88 2.22 0.03
CA PRO A 241 1.79 1.19 0.53
C PRO A 241 3.22 1.28 -0.05
N HIS A 242 3.43 2.14 -1.05
CA HIS A 242 4.76 2.54 -1.53
C HIS A 242 4.89 4.07 -1.53
N PRO A 243 6.07 4.62 -1.16
CA PRO A 243 6.29 6.06 -1.10
C PRO A 243 6.14 6.76 -2.47
N GLU A 244 6.35 6.05 -3.57
CA GLU A 244 6.16 6.53 -4.95
C GLU A 244 4.71 6.92 -5.27
N VAL A 245 3.72 6.34 -4.57
CA VAL A 245 2.30 6.65 -4.76
C VAL A 245 2.04 8.15 -4.58
N TYR A 246 2.74 8.78 -3.64
CA TYR A 246 2.50 10.16 -3.22
C TYR A 246 3.77 11.01 -3.18
N GLY A 247 4.87 10.53 -3.74
CA GLY A 247 6.16 11.26 -3.78
C GLY A 247 6.71 11.57 -2.39
N MET A 248 6.69 10.59 -1.50
CA MET A 248 6.99 10.76 -0.06
C MET A 248 8.30 11.51 0.21
N GLN A 249 9.40 11.07 -0.42
CA GLN A 249 10.73 11.62 -0.14
C GLN A 249 10.83 13.11 -0.48
N ALA A 250 10.23 13.54 -1.59
CA ALA A 250 10.23 14.95 -2.00
C ALA A 250 9.44 15.80 -1.00
N LYS A 251 8.24 15.35 -0.61
CA LYS A 251 7.43 16.03 0.40
C LYS A 251 8.12 16.07 1.76
N ARG A 252 8.76 14.98 2.18
CA ARG A 252 9.54 14.95 3.42
C ARG A 252 10.67 15.98 3.41
N ALA A 253 11.38 16.13 2.29
CA ALA A 253 12.44 17.13 2.15
C ALA A 253 11.93 18.58 2.20
N GLU A 254 10.66 18.80 1.85
CA GLU A 254 10.01 20.13 1.91
C GLU A 254 9.46 20.49 3.30
N MET A 255 9.32 19.52 4.21
CA MET A 255 8.80 19.75 5.56
C MET A 255 9.69 20.72 6.35
N LYS A 256 9.07 21.74 6.93
CA LYS A 256 9.71 22.73 7.80
C LYS A 256 8.74 23.17 8.88
N ASP A 257 9.25 23.41 10.09
CA ASP A 257 8.43 23.89 11.21
C ASP A 257 7.76 25.23 10.84
N GLY A 258 6.45 25.33 11.09
CA GLY A 258 5.65 26.52 10.80
C GLY A 258 5.26 26.73 9.33
N ALA A 259 5.74 25.90 8.39
CA ALA A 259 5.30 25.90 7.01
C ALA A 259 4.05 24.99 6.81
N PRO A 260 3.24 25.21 5.77
CA PRO A 260 2.17 24.28 5.40
C PRO A 260 2.70 22.85 5.22
N ASN A 261 1.93 21.86 5.67
CA ASN A 261 2.33 20.47 5.54
C ASN A 261 2.32 20.03 4.05
N PRO A 262 3.46 19.60 3.46
CA PRO A 262 3.56 19.28 2.03
C PRO A 262 2.79 18.00 1.63
N PHE A 263 2.33 17.20 2.59
CA PHE A 263 1.46 16.05 2.33
C PHE A 263 0.00 16.43 2.08
N VAL A 264 -0.42 17.65 2.46
CA VAL A 264 -1.74 18.20 2.14
C VAL A 264 -1.74 18.68 0.69
N LYS A 265 -2.29 17.86 -0.21
CA LYS A 265 -2.33 18.14 -1.65
C LYS A 265 -3.64 17.62 -2.27
N PRO A 266 -4.78 18.31 -2.03
CA PRO A 266 -6.05 17.95 -2.62
C PRO A 266 -5.96 17.83 -4.15
N GLY A 267 -6.58 16.80 -4.73
CA GLY A 267 -6.54 16.52 -6.18
C GLY A 267 -5.35 15.65 -6.63
N GLU A 268 -4.41 15.33 -5.74
CA GLU A 268 -3.32 14.40 -6.07
C GLU A 268 -3.83 12.98 -6.35
N LEU A 269 -4.82 12.49 -5.59
CA LEU A 269 -5.44 11.18 -5.83
C LEU A 269 -6.04 11.08 -7.23
N THR A 270 -6.79 12.10 -7.66
CA THR A 270 -7.37 12.14 -9.02
C THR A 270 -6.29 12.14 -10.10
N THR A 271 -5.20 12.89 -9.88
CA THR A 271 -4.05 12.93 -10.79
C THR A 271 -3.36 11.57 -10.88
N TYR A 272 -3.08 10.95 -9.72
CA TYR A 272 -2.43 9.64 -9.64
C TYR A 272 -3.29 8.54 -10.27
N ALA A 273 -4.58 8.49 -9.95
CA ALA A 273 -5.51 7.51 -10.51
C ALA A 273 -5.73 7.68 -12.02
N THR A 274 -5.54 8.89 -12.56
CA THR A 274 -5.54 9.11 -14.01
C THR A 274 -4.34 8.45 -14.65
N GLY A 275 -3.13 8.66 -14.10
CA GLY A 275 -1.93 7.98 -14.57
C GLY A 275 -2.00 6.45 -14.46
N LEU A 276 -2.58 5.92 -13.37
CA LEU A 276 -2.80 4.47 -13.22
C LEU A 276 -3.74 3.92 -14.29
N SER A 277 -4.86 4.60 -14.57
CA SER A 277 -5.81 4.19 -15.61
C SER A 277 -5.16 4.17 -17.00
N GLU A 278 -4.32 5.16 -17.32
CA GLU A 278 -3.60 5.22 -18.59
C GLU A 278 -2.56 4.10 -18.72
N ASP A 279 -1.82 3.78 -17.65
CA ASP A 279 -0.89 2.64 -17.66
C ASP A 279 -1.64 1.30 -17.74
N PHE A 280 -2.75 1.17 -17.03
CA PHE A 280 -3.60 -0.02 -17.10
C PHE A 280 -4.04 -0.33 -18.53
N ASP A 281 -4.53 0.66 -19.27
CA ASP A 281 -4.93 0.47 -20.67
C ASP A 281 -3.75 0.02 -21.56
N LYS A 282 -2.54 0.53 -21.31
CA LYS A 282 -1.31 0.09 -21.99
C LYS A 282 -0.97 -1.36 -21.65
N GLN A 283 -1.03 -1.74 -20.36
CA GLN A 283 -0.73 -3.11 -19.94
C GLN A 283 -1.76 -4.10 -20.45
N LEU A 284 -3.05 -3.75 -20.43
CA LEU A 284 -4.12 -4.58 -20.97
C LEU A 284 -3.92 -4.83 -22.47
N ALA A 285 -3.63 -3.78 -23.24
CA ALA A 285 -3.31 -3.92 -24.67
C ALA A 285 -2.07 -4.79 -24.89
N LYS A 286 -1.00 -4.56 -24.11
CA LYS A 286 0.26 -5.34 -24.18
C LYS A 286 0.03 -6.82 -23.89
N GLN A 287 -0.70 -7.16 -22.82
CA GLN A 287 -0.97 -8.54 -22.45
C GLN A 287 -1.89 -9.24 -23.45
N THR A 288 -2.90 -8.55 -23.98
CA THR A 288 -3.78 -9.09 -25.04
C THR A 288 -3.00 -9.40 -26.31
N ALA A 289 -2.16 -8.48 -26.79
CA ALA A 289 -1.31 -8.70 -27.96
C ALA A 289 -0.28 -9.83 -27.76
N ALA A 290 0.12 -10.13 -26.51
CA ALA A 290 1.02 -11.23 -26.20
C ALA A 290 0.33 -12.61 -26.29
N LEU A 291 -1.00 -12.67 -26.17
CA LEU A 291 -1.77 -13.90 -26.36
C LEU A 291 -1.96 -14.23 -27.84
N GLU A 292 -2.12 -13.23 -28.71
CA GLU A 292 -2.30 -13.41 -30.16
C GLU A 292 -1.02 -13.90 -30.87
N LYS A 293 0.15 -13.76 -30.23
CA LYS A 293 1.45 -14.18 -30.75
C LYS A 293 1.83 -15.62 -30.38
N LYS A 294 0.97 -16.33 -29.66
CA LYS A 294 1.12 -17.75 -29.31
C LYS A 294 0.10 -18.57 -30.09
#